data_AF-A0A3E1NN31-F1
#
_entry.id   AF-A0A3E1NN31-F1
#
_cell.length_a   1.000
_cell.length_b   1.000
_cell.length_c   1.000
_cell.angle_alpha   90.00
_cell.angle_beta   90.00
_cell.angle_gamma   90.00
#
_symmetry.space_group_name_H-M   'P 1'
#
loop_
_entity.id
_entity.type
_entity.pdbx_description
1 polymer ?
#
loop_
_entity_poly.entity_id
_entity_poly.type
_entity_poly.pdbx_seq_one_letter_code
_entity_poly.pdbx_strand_id
1 'polypeptide(L)'
;MIDYLEYCALQALCYIEYANFDNQAALNINLTSDGFKQGGLGAGVTNLNWDRWTAFNGNNPIVQTYWTAEHNIGNSSTNGDNYELGNFNADGSNLNTYPAVYRGILNFFGDIWTLIRDVAIINRNANYNSVYLLKKGVNHSDITIDNIQDKCYFIGDQANSNNFITEFDFRFGPYFVPNKVGTNKKADYNWIRGNNGQDTDKAVRVLLLGGGAASGSWAGSGDFHSAWVRSDSDAHVGFFTTVKLD
;
A
#
# COMPACT_ATOMS: atom_id res chain seq x y z
N MET A 1 -3.65 -13.83 6.10
CA MET A 1 -2.92 -12.60 5.75
C MET A 1 -2.75 -12.63 4.25
N ILE A 2 -3.10 -11.54 3.56
CA ILE A 2 -3.00 -11.45 2.11
C ILE A 2 -1.57 -11.73 1.64
N ASP A 3 -1.44 -12.49 0.57
CA ASP A 3 -0.16 -12.71 -0.10
C ASP A 3 0.08 -11.66 -1.20
N TYR A 4 1.32 -11.57 -1.69
CA TYR A 4 1.68 -10.51 -2.64
C TYR A 4 0.97 -10.66 -3.98
N LEU A 5 0.72 -11.90 -4.42
CA LEU A 5 0.07 -12.14 -5.71
C LEU A 5 -1.41 -11.76 -5.64
N GLU A 6 -2.10 -12.09 -4.55
CA GLU A 6 -3.46 -11.64 -4.24
C GLU A 6 -3.53 -10.10 -4.23
N TYR A 7 -2.58 -9.44 -3.55
CA TYR A 7 -2.53 -7.97 -3.52
C TYR A 7 -2.26 -7.37 -4.91
N CYS A 8 -1.32 -7.92 -5.68
CA CYS A 8 -1.04 -7.49 -7.05
C CYS A 8 -2.26 -7.65 -7.96
N ALA A 9 -3.05 -8.72 -7.78
CA ALA A 9 -4.30 -8.89 -8.53
C ALA A 9 -5.29 -7.76 -8.23
N LEU A 10 -5.45 -7.37 -6.96
CA LEU A 10 -6.30 -6.24 -6.58
C LEU A 10 -5.78 -4.90 -7.15
N GLN A 11 -4.47 -4.65 -7.08
CA GLN A 11 -3.86 -3.47 -7.70
C GLN A 11 -4.14 -3.41 -9.20
N ALA A 12 -3.88 -4.51 -9.91
CA ALA A 12 -4.08 -4.60 -11.35
C ALA A 12 -5.54 -4.35 -11.74
N LEU A 13 -6.49 -4.95 -11.01
CA LEU A 13 -7.92 -4.74 -11.24
C LEU A 13 -8.31 -3.27 -11.03
N CYS A 14 -7.81 -2.64 -9.97
CA CYS A 14 -8.07 -1.22 -9.71
C CYS A 14 -7.50 -0.32 -10.81
N TYR A 15 -6.25 -0.54 -11.24
CA TYR A 15 -5.61 0.24 -12.30
C TYR A 15 -6.32 0.09 -13.64
N ILE A 16 -6.76 -1.12 -13.98
CA ILE A 16 -7.50 -1.39 -15.22
C ILE A 16 -8.88 -0.75 -15.16
N GLU A 17 -9.61 -0.92 -14.06
CA GLU A 17 -10.98 -0.42 -13.91
C GLU A 17 -11.05 1.10 -14.00
N TYR A 18 -10.11 1.81 -13.36
CA TYR A 18 -10.06 3.28 -13.36
C TYR A 18 -9.17 3.85 -14.48
N ALA A 19 -8.52 2.99 -15.26
CA ALA A 19 -7.59 3.36 -16.34
C ALA A 19 -6.49 4.36 -15.90
N ASN A 20 -6.00 4.23 -14.66
CA ASN A 20 -5.03 5.15 -14.06
C ASN A 20 -4.25 4.46 -12.94
N PHE A 21 -2.98 4.83 -12.77
CA PHE A 21 -2.11 4.37 -11.68
C PHE A 21 -2.18 5.22 -10.41
N ASP A 22 -2.73 6.44 -10.47
CA ASP A 22 -2.93 7.28 -9.29
C ASP A 22 -4.26 6.94 -8.60
N ASN A 23 -4.25 6.01 -7.64
CA ASN A 23 -5.47 5.60 -6.94
C ASN A 23 -6.10 6.72 -6.10
N GLN A 24 -5.31 7.73 -5.72
CA GLN A 24 -5.78 8.91 -4.98
C GLN A 24 -6.43 9.97 -5.88
N ALA A 25 -6.46 9.76 -7.20
CA ALA A 25 -7.19 10.65 -8.10
C ALA A 25 -8.62 10.89 -7.61
N ALA A 26 -9.14 12.09 -7.87
CA ALA A 26 -10.41 12.56 -7.31
C ALA A 26 -11.53 11.53 -7.49
N LEU A 27 -12.27 11.27 -6.42
CA LEU A 27 -13.41 10.35 -6.45
C LEU A 27 -14.47 10.92 -7.40
N ASN A 28 -14.86 10.12 -8.39
CA ASN A 28 -15.96 10.44 -9.29
C ASN A 28 -16.94 9.27 -9.35
N ILE A 29 -18.17 9.51 -8.90
CA ILE A 29 -19.23 8.49 -8.87
C ILE A 29 -19.87 8.26 -10.25
N ASN A 30 -19.68 9.20 -11.18
CA ASN A 30 -20.29 9.16 -12.50
C ASN A 30 -19.40 8.41 -13.49
N LEU A 31 -20.03 7.55 -14.30
CA LEU A 31 -19.39 6.90 -15.43
C LEU A 31 -19.24 7.87 -16.60
N THR A 32 -18.33 7.56 -17.54
CA THR A 32 -18.32 8.20 -18.85
C THR A 32 -19.60 7.87 -19.61
N SER A 33 -19.86 8.55 -20.74
CA SER A 33 -20.97 8.21 -21.65
C SER A 33 -20.92 6.76 -22.14
N ASP A 34 -19.71 6.18 -22.20
CA ASP A 34 -19.45 4.82 -22.66
C ASP A 34 -19.47 3.80 -21.51
N GLY A 35 -19.73 4.24 -20.28
CA GLY A 35 -19.86 3.37 -19.10
C GLY A 35 -18.56 3.09 -18.34
N PHE A 36 -17.46 3.82 -18.59
CA PHE A 36 -16.18 3.63 -17.90
C PHE A 36 -16.09 4.41 -16.59
N LYS A 37 -15.34 3.88 -15.61
CA LYS A 37 -14.98 4.62 -14.38
C LYS A 37 -14.00 5.75 -14.70
N GLN A 38 -14.01 6.77 -13.85
CA GLN A 38 -13.17 7.97 -13.99
C GLN A 38 -12.59 8.35 -12.63
N GLY A 39 -11.46 9.07 -12.63
CA GLY A 39 -10.82 9.53 -11.41
C GLY A 39 -10.14 8.38 -10.65
N GLY A 40 -10.35 8.31 -9.34
CA GLY A 40 -9.80 7.28 -8.46
C GLY A 40 -10.72 6.96 -7.28
N LEU A 41 -10.14 6.42 -6.22
CA LEU A 41 -10.83 6.14 -4.95
C LEU A 41 -10.87 7.37 -4.03
N GLY A 42 -10.22 8.47 -4.42
CA GLY A 42 -10.02 9.64 -3.59
C GLY A 42 -8.92 9.44 -2.55
N ALA A 43 -8.57 10.53 -1.86
CA ALA A 43 -7.50 10.51 -0.87
C ALA A 43 -7.87 9.79 0.44
N GLY A 44 -9.15 9.62 0.75
CA GLY A 44 -9.59 9.09 2.04
C GLY A 44 -8.92 9.81 3.21
N VAL A 45 -8.34 9.05 4.13
CA VAL A 45 -7.68 9.59 5.32
C VAL A 45 -6.18 9.82 5.13
N THR A 46 -5.62 9.80 3.91
CA THR A 46 -4.14 9.88 3.72
C THR A 46 -3.50 11.20 4.15
N ASN A 47 -4.29 12.27 4.34
CA ASN A 47 -3.81 13.62 4.60
C ASN A 47 -4.03 14.09 6.06
N LEU A 48 -4.20 13.17 7.00
CA LEU A 48 -4.25 13.54 8.42
C LEU A 48 -2.90 14.11 8.85
N ASN A 49 -2.94 15.18 9.64
CA ASN A 49 -1.75 15.70 10.29
C ASN A 49 -1.28 14.72 11.37
N TRP A 50 0.02 14.39 11.36
CA TRP A 50 0.61 13.41 12.28
C TRP A 50 0.30 13.71 13.74
N ASP A 51 0.61 14.92 14.22
CA ASP A 51 0.45 15.29 15.63
C ASP A 51 -1.02 15.28 16.07
N ARG A 52 -1.94 15.71 15.19
CA ARG A 52 -3.38 15.66 15.47
C ARG A 52 -3.90 14.23 15.51
N TRP A 53 -3.44 13.36 14.63
CA TRP A 53 -3.78 11.94 14.66
C TRP A 53 -3.24 11.26 15.93
N THR A 54 -2.01 11.59 16.34
CA THR A 54 -1.43 11.16 17.62
C THR A 54 -2.30 11.62 18.79
N ALA A 55 -2.72 12.88 18.82
CA ALA A 55 -3.57 13.41 19.89
C ALA A 55 -4.99 12.81 19.89
N PHE A 56 -5.53 12.51 18.71
CA PHE A 56 -6.89 11.98 18.54
C PHE A 56 -7.03 10.55 19.07
N ASN A 57 -6.12 9.65 18.68
CA ASN A 57 -6.20 8.24 19.09
C ASN A 57 -4.84 7.53 19.18
N GLY A 58 -3.71 8.24 19.20
CA GLY A 58 -2.37 7.63 19.28
C GLY A 58 -1.92 6.95 17.98
N ASN A 59 -2.26 7.52 16.82
CA ASN A 59 -1.93 6.98 15.50
C ASN A 59 -2.52 5.58 15.21
N ASN A 60 -3.67 5.26 15.83
CA ASN A 60 -4.40 4.02 15.57
C ASN A 60 -5.29 4.17 14.32
N PRO A 61 -5.69 3.05 13.66
CA PRO A 61 -6.58 3.08 12.51
C PRO A 61 -7.80 3.98 12.73
N ILE A 62 -8.20 4.70 11.68
CA ILE A 62 -9.24 5.72 11.74
C ILE A 62 -10.60 5.11 11.42
N VAL A 63 -10.73 4.45 10.27
CA VAL A 63 -12.02 4.00 9.75
C VAL A 63 -12.35 2.63 10.36
N GLN A 64 -13.53 2.51 10.97
CA GLN A 64 -13.94 1.26 11.61
C GLN A 64 -14.12 0.14 10.57
N THR A 65 -13.67 -1.06 10.91
CA THR A 65 -13.66 -2.22 10.00
C THR A 65 -15.03 -2.64 9.47
N TYR A 66 -16.11 -2.26 10.16
CA TYR A 66 -17.49 -2.54 9.76
C TYR A 66 -18.14 -1.43 8.93
N TRP A 67 -17.46 -0.32 8.64
CA TRP A 67 -18.03 0.84 7.95
C TRP A 67 -18.68 0.46 6.61
N THR A 68 -18.03 -0.37 5.80
CA THR A 68 -18.58 -0.80 4.50
C THR A 68 -19.85 -1.62 4.63
N ALA A 69 -20.02 -2.36 5.74
CA ALA A 69 -21.21 -3.13 6.03
C ALA A 69 -22.34 -2.23 6.54
N GLU A 70 -22.04 -1.31 7.47
CA GLU A 70 -22.99 -0.33 8.01
C GLU A 70 -23.61 0.55 6.91
N HIS A 71 -22.77 0.97 5.95
CA HIS A 71 -23.18 1.80 4.83
C HIS A 71 -23.62 1.02 3.58
N ASN A 72 -23.76 -0.31 3.67
CA ASN A 72 -24.22 -1.18 2.57
C ASN A 72 -23.46 -0.97 1.25
N ILE A 73 -22.14 -0.79 1.31
CA ILE A 73 -21.30 -0.54 0.13
C ILE A 73 -21.27 -1.76 -0.79
N GLY A 74 -21.34 -2.97 -0.21
CA GLY A 74 -21.30 -4.23 -0.96
C GLY A 74 -20.04 -4.33 -1.82
N ASN A 75 -20.19 -4.74 -3.09
CA ASN A 75 -19.08 -4.83 -4.05
C ASN A 75 -18.78 -3.52 -4.78
N SER A 76 -19.30 -2.38 -4.29
CA SER A 76 -19.02 -1.06 -4.86
C SER A 76 -17.75 -0.45 -4.26
N SER A 77 -17.25 0.61 -4.89
CA SER A 77 -16.14 1.41 -4.34
C SER A 77 -16.63 2.62 -3.52
N THR A 78 -17.91 2.99 -3.66
CA THR A 78 -18.56 4.06 -2.90
C THR A 78 -20.07 4.02 -3.17
N ASN A 79 -20.87 4.53 -2.24
CA ASN A 79 -22.28 4.85 -2.40
C ASN A 79 -22.55 6.37 -2.26
N GLY A 80 -21.50 7.19 -2.10
CA GLY A 80 -21.59 8.63 -1.85
C GLY A 80 -21.61 9.02 -0.37
N ASP A 81 -21.61 8.06 0.57
CA ASP A 81 -21.53 8.35 2.00
C ASP A 81 -20.11 8.76 2.39
N ASN A 82 -20.01 9.77 3.25
CA ASN A 82 -18.77 10.23 3.84
C ASN A 82 -18.55 9.61 5.23
N TYR A 83 -17.29 9.54 5.61
CA TYR A 83 -16.83 9.23 6.96
C TYR A 83 -16.49 10.54 7.68
N GLU A 84 -17.06 10.75 8.87
CA GLU A 84 -16.84 11.94 9.68
C GLU A 84 -15.93 11.61 10.87
N LEU A 85 -14.80 12.32 10.97
CA LEU A 85 -13.97 12.36 12.16
C LEU A 85 -14.41 13.57 13.00
N GLY A 86 -15.08 13.29 14.12
CA GLY A 86 -15.58 14.33 15.02
C GLY A 86 -14.46 15.13 15.67
N ASN A 87 -14.59 16.47 15.69
CA ASN A 87 -13.68 17.42 16.34
C ASN A 87 -12.18 17.26 15.97
N PHE A 88 -11.88 16.84 14.74
CA PHE A 88 -10.50 16.55 14.32
C PHE A 88 -9.72 17.80 13.87
N ASN A 89 -10.42 18.83 13.39
CA ASN A 89 -9.74 20.04 12.90
C ASN A 89 -9.16 20.87 14.03
N ALA A 90 -8.16 21.69 13.71
CA ALA A 90 -7.48 22.53 14.70
C ALA A 90 -8.42 23.55 15.37
N ASP A 91 -9.51 23.93 14.69
CA ASP A 91 -10.57 24.79 15.20
C ASP A 91 -11.67 24.03 15.96
N GLY A 92 -11.52 22.71 16.14
CA GLY A 92 -12.49 21.83 16.78
C GLY A 92 -13.63 21.38 15.87
N SER A 93 -13.63 21.72 14.57
CA SER A 93 -14.65 21.24 13.63
C SER A 93 -14.42 19.78 13.19
N ASN A 94 -15.46 19.16 12.64
CA ASN A 94 -15.39 17.80 12.10
C ASN A 94 -14.62 17.76 10.77
N LEU A 95 -13.93 16.66 10.49
CA LEU A 95 -13.32 16.37 9.20
C LEU A 95 -14.16 15.32 8.47
N ASN A 96 -14.60 15.64 7.25
CA ASN A 96 -15.32 14.71 6.39
C ASN A 96 -14.39 14.17 5.30
N THR A 97 -14.44 12.85 5.07
CA THR A 97 -13.67 12.18 4.02
C THR A 97 -14.44 11.02 3.40
N TYR A 98 -13.91 10.42 2.33
CA TYR A 98 -14.46 9.23 1.68
C TYR A 98 -13.44 8.10 1.79
N PRO A 99 -13.68 7.07 2.62
CA PRO A 99 -12.73 5.96 2.77
C PRO A 99 -12.37 5.34 1.42
N ALA A 100 -11.10 4.99 1.23
CA ALA A 100 -10.61 4.36 0.01
C ALA A 100 -11.08 2.90 -0.07
N VAL A 101 -12.29 2.68 -0.57
CA VAL A 101 -12.90 1.36 -0.71
C VAL A 101 -12.76 0.87 -2.15
N TYR A 102 -12.27 -0.35 -2.34
CA TYR A 102 -12.24 -1.00 -3.65
C TYR A 102 -13.02 -2.30 -3.63
N ARG A 103 -14.13 -2.38 -4.38
CA ARG A 103 -14.95 -3.60 -4.46
C ARG A 103 -15.35 -4.18 -3.09
N GLY A 104 -15.70 -3.30 -2.14
CA GLY A 104 -16.02 -3.67 -0.76
C GLY A 104 -14.82 -3.86 0.18
N ILE A 105 -13.59 -3.86 -0.34
CA ILE A 105 -12.36 -3.90 0.46
C ILE A 105 -12.15 -2.51 1.05
N LEU A 106 -12.46 -2.38 2.35
CA LEU A 106 -12.23 -1.16 3.11
C LEU A 106 -10.73 -0.88 3.25
N ASN A 107 -10.36 0.40 3.20
CA ASN A 107 -9.00 0.87 3.41
C ASN A 107 -7.99 0.15 2.51
N PHE A 108 -8.30 0.05 1.21
CA PHE A 108 -7.39 -0.56 0.25
C PHE A 108 -6.00 0.08 0.28
N PHE A 109 -5.95 1.37 0.64
CA PHE A 109 -4.75 2.12 0.98
C PHE A 109 -5.08 3.24 1.98
N GLY A 110 -4.06 3.82 2.61
CA GLY A 110 -4.12 5.17 3.16
C GLY A 110 -4.61 5.37 4.59
N ASP A 111 -5.16 4.37 5.27
CA ASP A 111 -5.45 4.44 6.71
C ASP A 111 -4.28 3.84 7.52
N ILE A 112 -3.94 2.60 7.17
CA ILE A 112 -2.79 1.88 7.71
C ILE A 112 -1.99 1.23 6.59
N TRP A 113 -0.70 1.02 6.85
CA TRP A 113 0.11 0.17 6.01
C TRP A 113 -0.33 -1.28 6.09
N THR A 114 -0.34 -1.94 4.93
CA THR A 114 -0.62 -3.37 4.82
C THR A 114 0.68 -4.16 4.76
N LEU A 115 0.94 -4.97 5.77
CA LEU A 115 2.02 -5.95 5.76
C LEU A 115 1.69 -7.11 4.81
N ILE A 116 2.59 -7.36 3.85
CA ILE A 116 2.49 -8.46 2.90
C ILE A 116 3.22 -9.69 3.42
N ARG A 117 2.53 -10.84 3.42
CA ARG A 117 2.95 -12.03 4.16
C ARG A 117 4.25 -12.65 3.66
N ASP A 118 4.45 -12.65 2.36
CA ASP A 118 5.35 -13.59 1.68
C ASP A 118 6.37 -12.92 0.76
N VAL A 119 6.76 -11.68 1.09
CA VAL A 119 7.83 -10.95 0.40
C VAL A 119 9.03 -10.77 1.30
N ALA A 120 10.22 -11.04 0.77
CA ALA A 120 11.50 -10.71 1.38
C ALA A 120 12.31 -9.79 0.45
N ILE A 121 12.94 -8.77 1.02
CA ILE A 121 13.72 -7.78 0.28
C ILE A 121 15.12 -7.68 0.86
N ILE A 122 16.13 -7.66 -0.02
CA ILE A 122 17.54 -7.56 0.37
C ILE A 122 18.19 -6.41 -0.41
N ASN A 123 18.87 -5.51 0.29
CA ASN A 123 19.74 -4.55 -0.37
C ASN A 123 20.93 -5.26 -1.01
N ARG A 124 21.13 -5.03 -2.31
CA ARG A 124 22.24 -5.64 -3.04
C ARG A 124 23.45 -4.73 -3.15
N ASN A 125 23.20 -3.46 -3.44
CA ASN A 125 24.22 -2.43 -3.61
C ASN A 125 23.53 -1.05 -3.67
N ALA A 126 24.29 -0.04 -4.07
CA ALA A 126 23.80 1.33 -4.16
C ALA A 126 22.68 1.57 -5.19
N ASN A 127 22.47 0.65 -6.14
CA ASN A 127 21.55 0.88 -7.25
C ASN A 127 20.17 0.24 -7.05
N TYR A 128 20.11 -0.92 -6.39
CA TYR A 128 18.84 -1.66 -6.27
C TYR A 128 18.77 -2.57 -5.02
N ASN A 129 17.53 -2.90 -4.65
CA ASN A 129 17.18 -3.98 -3.73
C ASN A 129 16.58 -5.14 -4.52
N SER A 130 16.99 -6.37 -4.25
CA SER A 130 16.35 -7.55 -4.86
C SER A 130 15.12 -7.94 -4.07
N VAL A 131 14.01 -8.15 -4.77
CA VAL A 131 12.72 -8.52 -4.20
C VAL A 131 12.43 -9.99 -4.50
N TYR A 132 11.94 -10.70 -3.50
CA TYR A 132 11.71 -12.13 -3.55
C TYR A 132 10.33 -12.51 -3.03
N LEU A 133 9.71 -13.49 -3.67
CA LEU A 133 8.50 -14.15 -3.19
C LEU A 133 8.87 -15.45 -2.46
N LEU A 134 8.37 -15.65 -1.25
CA LEU A 134 8.63 -16.87 -0.49
C LEU A 134 8.00 -18.10 -1.15
N LYS A 135 8.72 -19.23 -1.15
CA LYS A 135 8.14 -20.51 -1.59
C LYS A 135 7.05 -20.95 -0.62
N LYS A 136 6.09 -21.73 -1.13
CA LYS A 136 4.99 -22.28 -0.32
C LYS A 136 5.54 -23.02 0.91
N GLY A 137 4.98 -22.70 2.09
CA GLY A 137 5.35 -23.31 3.37
C GLY A 137 6.60 -22.74 4.02
N VAL A 138 7.30 -21.81 3.38
CA VAL A 138 8.43 -21.10 3.97
C VAL A 138 7.91 -19.96 4.84
N ASN A 139 8.42 -19.86 6.07
CA ASN A 139 8.18 -18.71 6.92
C ASN A 139 9.23 -17.64 6.68
N HIS A 140 8.83 -16.37 6.75
CA HIS A 140 9.78 -15.25 6.69
C HIS A 140 10.83 -15.33 7.82
N SER A 141 10.52 -16.02 8.93
CA SER A 141 11.49 -16.29 9.99
C SER A 141 12.71 -17.07 9.58
N ASP A 142 12.56 -17.89 8.55
CA ASP A 142 13.57 -18.87 8.18
C ASP A 142 14.47 -18.34 7.04
N ILE A 143 14.20 -17.12 6.57
CA ILE A 143 14.94 -16.46 5.49
C ILE A 143 16.17 -15.75 6.06
N THR A 144 17.32 -16.03 5.43
CA THR A 144 18.58 -15.32 5.62
C THR A 144 19.12 -14.91 4.26
N ILE A 145 20.13 -14.04 4.24
CA ILE A 145 20.80 -13.64 2.99
C ILE A 145 21.36 -14.86 2.25
N ASP A 146 21.91 -15.82 3.02
CA ASP A 146 22.62 -16.97 2.46
C ASP A 146 21.68 -18.03 1.87
N ASN A 147 20.46 -18.16 2.41
CA ASN A 147 19.52 -19.21 1.99
C ASN A 147 18.36 -18.71 1.12
N ILE A 148 18.29 -17.40 0.82
CA ILE A 148 17.12 -16.81 0.15
C ILE A 148 16.86 -17.42 -1.23
N GLN A 149 17.91 -17.77 -1.98
CA GLN A 149 17.77 -18.37 -3.31
C GLN A 149 17.17 -19.79 -3.26
N ASP A 150 17.39 -20.51 -2.16
CA ASP A 150 16.81 -21.84 -1.96
C ASP A 150 15.35 -21.77 -1.50
N LYS A 151 14.98 -20.68 -0.81
CA LYS A 151 13.70 -20.54 -0.12
C LYS A 151 12.70 -19.60 -0.80
N CYS A 152 13.14 -18.83 -1.79
CA CYS A 152 12.31 -17.84 -2.46
C CYS A 152 12.47 -17.91 -3.99
N TYR A 153 11.57 -17.23 -4.69
CA TYR A 153 11.67 -16.92 -6.11
C TYR A 153 12.06 -15.45 -6.25
N PHE A 154 13.07 -15.16 -7.05
CA PHE A 154 13.38 -13.78 -7.42
C PHE A 154 12.28 -13.22 -8.33
N ILE A 155 11.77 -12.03 -8.01
CA ILE A 155 10.62 -11.44 -8.73
C ILE A 155 10.88 -10.03 -9.27
N GLY A 156 12.01 -9.41 -8.95
CA GLY A 156 12.40 -8.15 -9.56
C GLY A 156 13.39 -7.34 -8.73
N ASP A 157 13.85 -6.25 -9.33
CA ASP A 157 14.75 -5.28 -8.69
C ASP A 157 14.01 -3.98 -8.38
N GLN A 158 13.93 -3.64 -7.10
CA GLN A 158 13.42 -2.36 -6.60
C GLN A 158 14.50 -1.29 -6.75
N ALA A 159 14.15 -0.10 -7.23
CA ALA A 159 15.03 1.06 -7.24
C ALA A 159 15.50 1.41 -5.82
N ASN A 160 16.80 1.63 -5.64
CA ASN A 160 17.37 1.99 -4.34
C ASN A 160 17.40 3.52 -4.13
N SER A 161 16.27 4.18 -4.37
CA SER A 161 16.10 5.61 -4.14
C SER A 161 14.63 5.95 -3.87
N ASN A 162 14.39 6.94 -3.00
CA ASN A 162 13.05 7.39 -2.64
C ASN A 162 12.51 8.40 -3.66
N ASN A 163 11.44 8.04 -4.37
CA ASN A 163 10.68 8.94 -5.22
C ASN A 163 9.38 8.30 -5.75
N PHE A 164 8.61 9.04 -6.55
CA PHE A 164 7.45 8.48 -7.24
C PHE A 164 7.85 7.44 -8.28
N ILE A 165 7.07 6.37 -8.35
CA ILE A 165 7.29 5.25 -9.25
C ILE A 165 6.97 5.69 -10.67
N THR A 166 7.89 5.39 -11.59
CA THR A 166 7.76 5.71 -13.02
C THR A 166 7.72 4.48 -13.92
N GLU A 167 8.20 3.34 -13.41
CA GLU A 167 8.20 2.06 -14.11
C GLU A 167 8.25 0.91 -13.08
N PHE A 168 7.57 -0.19 -13.42
CA PHE A 168 7.56 -1.44 -12.66
C PHE A 168 8.36 -2.52 -13.40
N ASP A 169 8.92 -3.46 -12.64
CA ASP A 169 9.64 -4.62 -13.17
C ASP A 169 8.70 -5.80 -13.49
N PHE A 170 8.23 -5.89 -14.73
CA PHE A 170 7.39 -7.00 -15.17
C PHE A 170 8.16 -8.17 -15.78
N ARG A 171 9.49 -8.23 -15.65
CA ARG A 171 10.32 -9.29 -16.26
C ARG A 171 9.95 -10.69 -15.77
N PHE A 172 9.45 -10.80 -14.53
CA PHE A 172 9.23 -12.09 -13.86
C PHE A 172 7.76 -12.40 -13.57
N GLY A 173 6.83 -11.53 -14.02
CA GLY A 173 5.40 -11.69 -13.79
C GLY A 173 4.70 -10.37 -13.46
N PRO A 174 3.41 -10.42 -13.10
CA PRO A 174 2.62 -9.24 -12.75
C PRO A 174 2.92 -8.75 -11.32
N TYR A 175 4.21 -8.64 -10.99
CA TYR A 175 4.67 -8.13 -9.70
C TYR A 175 4.94 -6.63 -9.84
N PHE A 176 4.25 -5.80 -9.07
CA PHE A 176 4.41 -4.34 -9.11
C PHE A 176 5.64 -3.89 -8.31
N VAL A 177 6.81 -4.44 -8.64
CA VAL A 177 8.10 -4.04 -8.04
C VAL A 177 8.60 -2.77 -8.74
N PRO A 178 8.85 -1.65 -8.04
CA PRO A 178 9.22 -0.40 -8.71
C PRO A 178 10.69 -0.37 -9.11
N ASN A 179 11.00 -0.44 -10.41
CA ASN A 179 12.38 -0.49 -10.90
C ASN A 179 13.00 0.87 -11.21
N LYS A 180 12.17 1.91 -11.40
CA LYS A 180 12.60 3.28 -11.66
C LYS A 180 11.67 4.27 -11.00
N VAL A 181 12.28 5.33 -10.50
CA VAL A 181 11.59 6.39 -9.78
C VAL A 181 12.03 7.76 -10.30
N GLY A 182 11.19 8.76 -10.12
CA GLY A 182 11.46 10.13 -10.56
C GLY A 182 10.44 11.12 -9.99
N THR A 183 10.61 12.40 -10.29
CA THR A 183 9.76 13.47 -9.74
C THR A 183 8.39 13.57 -10.40
N ASN A 184 8.23 12.99 -11.59
CA ASN A 184 6.95 12.96 -12.30
C ASN A 184 6.11 11.79 -11.80
N LYS A 185 5.11 12.06 -10.96
CA LYS A 185 4.19 11.04 -10.44
C LYS A 185 3.48 10.34 -11.61
N LYS A 186 3.81 9.07 -11.82
CA LYS A 186 3.06 8.17 -12.72
C LYS A 186 2.25 7.16 -11.92
N ALA A 187 2.88 6.55 -10.92
CA ALA A 187 2.24 5.74 -9.90
C ALA A 187 2.59 6.31 -8.51
N ASP A 188 2.32 5.54 -7.47
CA ASP A 188 2.53 5.92 -6.08
C ASP A 188 4.04 5.99 -5.72
N TYR A 189 4.39 5.86 -4.44
CA TYR A 189 5.75 6.12 -3.98
C TYR A 189 6.60 4.85 -3.78
N ASN A 190 7.89 4.94 -4.05
CA ASN A 190 8.86 3.93 -3.67
C ASN A 190 9.61 4.40 -2.43
N TRP A 191 9.45 3.66 -1.32
CA TRP A 191 10.13 3.95 -0.07
C TRP A 191 11.11 2.84 0.31
N ILE A 192 12.35 3.21 0.57
CA ILE A 192 13.45 2.35 0.98
C ILE A 192 14.05 2.81 2.33
N ARG A 193 14.85 1.93 2.94
CA ARG A 193 15.63 2.30 4.13
C ARG A 193 16.86 3.13 3.75
N GLY A 194 16.89 4.37 4.21
CA GLY A 194 17.97 5.31 3.90
C GLY A 194 17.94 5.74 2.43
N ASN A 195 18.81 6.67 2.03
CA ASN A 195 18.80 7.23 0.67
C ASN A 195 20.04 6.90 -0.18
N ASN A 196 21.05 6.22 0.37
CA ASN A 196 22.39 6.22 -0.23
C ASN A 196 23.09 4.85 -0.21
N GLY A 197 22.39 3.77 -0.56
CA GLY A 197 23.12 2.59 -1.01
C GLY A 197 24.11 2.01 -0.01
N GLN A 198 23.78 1.99 1.28
CA GLN A 198 24.69 1.43 2.25
C GLN A 198 24.71 -0.08 2.12
N ASP A 199 25.71 -0.57 1.39
CA ASP A 199 26.12 -1.98 1.22
C ASP A 199 26.40 -2.71 2.56
N THR A 200 26.24 -1.99 3.68
CA THR A 200 26.36 -2.49 5.05
C THR A 200 25.03 -2.99 5.63
N ASP A 201 23.88 -2.58 5.07
CA ASP A 201 22.56 -2.98 5.58
C ASP A 201 22.02 -4.19 4.82
N LYS A 202 22.46 -5.37 5.25
CA LYS A 202 22.07 -6.65 4.63
C LYS A 202 20.88 -7.32 5.33
N ALA A 203 20.10 -6.58 6.12
CA ALA A 203 18.94 -7.17 6.79
C ALA A 203 17.89 -7.67 5.77
N VAL A 204 17.24 -8.79 6.08
CA VAL A 204 16.08 -9.27 5.31
C VAL A 204 14.87 -8.44 5.72
N ARG A 205 14.31 -7.72 4.76
CA ARG A 205 13.23 -6.74 4.97
C ARG A 205 11.89 -7.30 4.54
N VAL A 206 10.83 -6.81 5.17
CA VAL A 206 9.43 -7.10 4.82
C VAL A 206 8.91 -6.03 3.85
N LEU A 207 7.78 -6.32 3.21
CA LEU A 207 7.07 -5.35 2.36
C LEU A 207 5.82 -4.81 3.07
N LEU A 208 5.71 -3.49 3.11
CA LEU A 208 4.49 -2.77 3.42
C LEU A 208 3.94 -2.10 2.16
N LEU A 209 2.61 -2.14 1.98
CA LEU A 209 1.90 -1.47 0.87
C LEU A 209 0.80 -0.53 1.38
N GLY A 210 0.41 0.44 0.56
CA GLY A 210 -0.81 1.26 0.76
C GLY A 210 -0.58 2.65 1.38
N GLY A 211 0.39 2.80 2.28
CA GLY A 211 0.54 4.03 3.05
C GLY A 211 -0.45 4.16 4.21
N GLY A 212 -0.13 5.01 5.18
CA GLY A 212 -0.99 5.32 6.34
C GLY A 212 -1.67 6.68 6.25
N ALA A 213 -2.44 7.03 7.28
CA ALA A 213 -3.26 8.25 7.33
C ALA A 213 -2.47 9.58 7.28
N ALA A 214 -1.14 9.54 7.36
CA ALA A 214 -0.27 10.71 7.24
C ALA A 214 0.70 10.65 6.04
N SER A 215 0.55 9.67 5.14
CA SER A 215 1.43 9.48 3.98
C SER A 215 1.21 10.53 2.87
N GLY A 216 0.09 11.25 2.89
CA GLY A 216 -0.26 12.27 1.91
C GLY A 216 -0.28 11.74 0.49
N SER A 217 0.30 12.49 -0.45
CA SER A 217 0.33 12.16 -1.88
C SER A 217 1.12 10.89 -2.25
N TRP A 218 1.88 10.33 -1.30
CA TRP A 218 2.68 9.12 -1.49
C TRP A 218 1.87 7.84 -1.41
N ALA A 219 0.77 7.87 -0.64
CA ALA A 219 -0.12 6.73 -0.46
C ALA A 219 -0.81 6.31 -1.76
N GLY A 220 -1.36 5.11 -1.73
CA GLY A 220 -1.99 4.45 -2.86
C GLY A 220 -1.62 2.98 -2.85
N SER A 221 -2.32 2.16 -3.63
CA SER A 221 -2.10 0.70 -3.57
C SER A 221 -0.70 0.29 -4.02
N GLY A 222 0.00 1.15 -4.77
CA GLY A 222 1.39 0.97 -5.19
C GLY A 222 2.44 1.58 -4.25
N ASP A 223 2.07 2.22 -3.12
CA ASP A 223 3.05 2.80 -2.18
C ASP A 223 3.91 1.68 -1.58
N PHE A 224 5.12 1.53 -2.11
CA PHE A 224 5.98 0.36 -1.92
C PHE A 224 7.04 0.65 -0.86
N HIS A 225 6.82 0.20 0.37
CA HIS A 225 7.68 0.52 1.50
C HIS A 225 8.48 -0.70 1.99
N SER A 226 9.79 -0.68 1.72
CA SER A 226 10.71 -1.76 2.00
C SER A 226 11.69 -1.48 3.14
N ALA A 227 11.42 -0.50 4.00
CA ALA A 227 12.39 -0.12 5.04
C ALA A 227 12.36 -0.99 6.32
N TRP A 228 11.31 -1.79 6.53
CA TRP A 228 11.07 -2.50 7.79
C TRP A 228 11.74 -3.86 7.86
N VAL A 229 12.20 -4.23 9.06
CA VAL A 229 12.50 -5.62 9.42
C VAL A 229 11.32 -6.24 10.16
N ARG A 230 11.34 -7.57 10.33
CA ARG A 230 10.25 -8.32 10.97
C ARG A 230 9.93 -7.92 12.41
N SER A 231 10.90 -7.42 13.15
CA SER A 231 10.72 -7.01 14.55
C SER A 231 10.13 -5.61 14.70
N ASP A 232 10.00 -4.87 13.60
CA ASP A 232 9.43 -3.53 13.62
C ASP A 232 7.92 -3.63 13.82
N SER A 233 7.36 -2.67 14.56
CA SER A 233 5.94 -2.60 14.86
C SER A 233 5.54 -1.16 15.12
N ASP A 234 4.36 -0.78 14.68
CA ASP A 234 3.78 0.54 14.87
C ASP A 234 2.25 0.43 14.88
N ALA A 235 1.57 1.40 15.49
CA ALA A 235 0.10 1.43 15.62
C ALA A 235 -0.61 1.52 14.26
N HIS A 236 0.05 2.11 13.26
CA HIS A 236 -0.50 2.34 11.93
C HIS A 236 -0.08 1.31 10.87
N VAL A 237 0.27 0.09 11.31
CA VAL A 237 0.59 -1.05 10.44
C VAL A 237 -0.29 -2.24 10.80
N GLY A 238 -0.94 -2.83 9.79
CA GLY A 238 -1.80 -3.99 9.94
C GLY A 238 -1.71 -4.92 8.73
N PHE A 239 -2.78 -5.67 8.48
CA PHE A 239 -2.83 -6.62 7.36
C PHE A 239 -4.27 -6.96 6.99
N PHE A 240 -4.48 -7.40 5.74
CA PHE A 240 -5.73 -8.03 5.34
C PHE A 240 -5.77 -9.49 5.76
N THR A 241 -6.85 -9.91 6.41
CA THR A 241 -7.14 -11.34 6.60
C THR A 241 -7.86 -11.87 5.37
N THR A 242 -7.29 -12.91 4.76
CA THR A 242 -7.93 -13.66 3.68
C THR A 242 -8.51 -14.95 4.25
N VAL A 243 -9.75 -15.26 3.88
CA VAL A 243 -10.42 -16.52 4.19
C VAL A 243 -10.47 -17.32 2.90
N LYS A 244 -9.90 -18.53 2.92
CA LYS A 244 -10.13 -19.49 1.84
C LYS A 244 -11.44 -20.19 2.17
N LEU A 245 -12.45 -19.94 1.34
CA LEU A 245 -13.66 -20.76 1.34
C LEU A 245 -13.28 -22.07 0.66
N ASP A 246 -13.31 -23.14 1.43
CA ASP A 246 -13.06 -24.53 1.03
C ASP A 246 -14.21 -25.12 0.21
#